data_AF-A0A6I8VQX4-F1
#
_entry.id   AF-A0A6I8VQX4-F1
#
_cell.length_a   1.000
_cell.length_b   1.000
_cell.length_c   1.000
_cell.angle_alpha   90.00
_cell.angle_beta   90.00
_cell.angle_gamma   90.00
#
_symmetry.space_group_name_H-M   'P 1'
#
loop_
_entity.id
_entity.type
_entity.pdbx_description
1 polymer ?
#
loop_
_entity_poly.entity_id
_entity_poly.type
_entity_poly.pdbx_seq_one_letter_code
_entity_poly.pdbx_strand_id
1 'polypeptide(L)'
;MLTDTTASARKVNARITPLIQQMNEISGFLSAKITHLQAFIKTSETMTYICLHYMQNVDRGQWEAGTMPDWLKETVLHLCDTVLNQMETIQKKDALTVPLEKVEEYLRVTHTYLLMLYELVKTKWKHVDESISEALIDLLMSGSSTQDLGENISLLISKYIRPGLLKIFEMAYPLEDFQKRLVSLLIDPEEAENYFFDICFDFVGVVTVDNAALTPYTCQTLQKIFEYIFRDASHFVNADHYERAIEAFASLMYLAECEEFDNYFCTGVFQEDPVTSQVCADILMLSFRLVEANPGWNINTLIQATNYWKECNNSYAMFSHSPTQWHVQRFLKYFHGIGKHEPPSFTAQNFRYLRAVAPVNNRYGETLLERLQLIGNGAQSKIELYYEVVAIMELLAHQKKTDLSKWLQQRYEFVRELLKDAKCDTFTSVYFQLVGHTSPSAQLQLLRGLAPVVGHCNWHIQKFLHACKGSDDAQLRAFSARHAIDKIVLPLLEAVQQKPSPGTTAADRQCKLLTKSSYKRDTEHVCKVQCLKRKRAESTPKEIIRELHDSSLQLVQSAVGLDAADKEQVKKVIDSLCNILKRVDCIVENSNK
;
A
#
# COMPACT_ATOMS: atom_id res chain seq x y z
N MET A 1 12.47 -57.75 5.31
CA MET A 1 13.13 -58.08 4.02
C MET A 1 13.33 -56.85 3.13
N LEU A 2 12.29 -56.12 2.69
CA LEU A 2 12.45 -54.85 1.95
C LEU A 2 13.09 -53.75 2.82
N THR A 3 12.63 -53.58 4.07
CA THR A 3 13.26 -52.71 5.07
C THR A 3 14.75 -53.04 5.27
N ASP A 4 15.09 -54.31 5.44
CA ASP A 4 16.49 -54.74 5.64
C ASP A 4 17.38 -54.51 4.40
N THR A 5 16.81 -54.63 3.19
CA THR A 5 17.54 -54.41 1.93
C THR A 5 17.72 -52.92 1.62
N THR A 6 16.75 -52.10 2.03
CA THR A 6 16.77 -50.64 1.83
C THR A 6 17.69 -49.99 2.86
N ALA A 7 17.62 -50.38 4.14
CA ALA A 7 18.37 -49.78 5.26
C ALA A 7 19.90 -49.80 5.11
N SER A 8 20.47 -50.66 4.25
CA SER A 8 21.91 -50.72 3.97
C SER A 8 22.32 -50.17 2.60
N ALA A 9 21.37 -49.70 1.78
CA ALA A 9 21.63 -49.28 0.40
C ALA A 9 22.31 -47.91 0.33
N ARG A 10 23.43 -47.82 -0.40
CA ARG A 10 24.20 -46.58 -0.65
C ARG A 10 24.07 -46.02 -2.07
N LYS A 11 23.23 -46.66 -2.90
CA LYS A 11 22.92 -46.25 -4.29
C LYS A 11 21.42 -46.42 -4.53
N VAL A 12 20.81 -45.52 -5.31
CA VAL A 12 19.41 -45.65 -5.73
C VAL A 12 19.27 -46.89 -6.60
N ASN A 13 18.33 -47.77 -6.25
CA ASN A 13 17.97 -48.94 -7.04
C ASN A 13 16.90 -48.55 -8.08
N ALA A 14 17.10 -48.91 -9.34
CA ALA A 14 16.16 -48.59 -10.44
C ALA A 14 14.73 -49.12 -10.21
N ARG A 15 14.54 -50.08 -9.30
CA ARG A 15 13.22 -50.65 -8.95
C ARG A 15 12.44 -49.84 -7.91
N ILE A 16 13.02 -48.78 -7.34
CA ILE A 16 12.35 -47.99 -6.29
C ILE A 16 11.15 -47.24 -6.84
N THR A 17 11.28 -46.51 -7.96
CA THR A 17 10.16 -45.76 -8.54
C THR A 17 8.96 -46.67 -8.85
N PRO A 18 9.12 -47.82 -9.56
CA PRO A 18 8.01 -48.75 -9.76
C PRO A 18 7.43 -49.33 -8.46
N LEU A 19 8.25 -49.55 -7.43
CA LEU A 19 7.78 -50.02 -6.14
C LEU A 19 6.91 -48.97 -5.44
N ILE A 20 7.33 -47.71 -5.44
CA ILE A 20 6.56 -46.61 -4.84
C ILE A 20 5.25 -46.44 -5.59
N GLN A 21 5.25 -46.50 -6.92
CA GLN A 21 4.02 -46.44 -7.73
C GLN A 21 3.04 -47.57 -7.35
N GLN A 22 3.52 -48.82 -7.22
CA GLN A 22 2.68 -49.92 -6.77
C GLN A 22 2.16 -49.74 -5.34
N MET A 23 3.00 -49.22 -4.44
CA MET A 23 2.58 -48.93 -3.06
C MET A 23 1.55 -47.81 -3.01
N ASN A 24 1.67 -46.80 -3.89
CA ASN A 24 0.72 -45.70 -4.06
C ASN A 24 -0.64 -46.24 -4.55
N GLU A 25 -0.66 -47.09 -5.58
CA GLU A 25 -1.87 -47.77 -6.07
C GLU A 25 -2.56 -48.60 -4.98
N ILE A 26 -1.78 -49.38 -4.22
CA ILE A 26 -2.28 -50.16 -3.08
C ILE A 26 -2.85 -49.23 -2.02
N SER A 27 -2.18 -48.10 -1.74
CA SER A 27 -2.63 -47.10 -0.78
C SER A 27 -3.97 -46.50 -1.21
N GLY A 28 -4.13 -46.11 -2.48
CA GLY A 28 -5.38 -45.61 -3.04
C GLY A 28 -6.53 -46.63 -2.97
N PHE A 29 -6.26 -47.93 -3.16
CA PHE A 29 -7.28 -48.96 -2.96
C PHE A 29 -7.70 -49.11 -1.48
N LEU A 30 -6.75 -49.03 -0.56
CA LEU A 30 -6.99 -49.20 0.88
C LEU A 30 -7.70 -48.00 1.50
N SER A 31 -7.49 -46.79 0.98
CA SER A 31 -8.14 -45.56 1.48
C SER A 31 -9.66 -45.56 1.32
N ALA A 32 -10.19 -46.34 0.37
CA ALA A 32 -11.63 -46.44 0.08
C ALA A 32 -12.47 -47.07 1.21
N LYS A 33 -11.86 -47.72 2.21
CA LYS A 33 -12.58 -48.34 3.34
C LYS A 33 -11.92 -48.03 4.68
N ILE A 34 -12.69 -47.46 5.60
CA ILE A 34 -12.27 -47.12 6.99
C ILE A 34 -11.66 -48.33 7.73
N THR A 35 -12.11 -49.56 7.45
CA THR A 35 -11.57 -50.78 8.07
C THR A 35 -10.10 -51.06 7.73
N HIS A 36 -9.54 -50.40 6.71
CA HIS A 36 -8.16 -50.57 6.27
C HIS A 36 -7.25 -49.39 6.64
N LEU A 37 -7.74 -48.45 7.47
CA LEU A 37 -7.02 -47.23 7.85
C LEU A 37 -5.61 -47.49 8.40
N GLN A 38 -5.44 -48.53 9.23
CA GLN A 38 -4.11 -48.91 9.76
C GLN A 38 -3.17 -49.47 8.70
N ALA A 39 -3.69 -50.24 7.73
CA ALA A 39 -2.89 -50.76 6.63
C ALA A 39 -2.49 -49.62 5.67
N PHE A 40 -3.42 -48.70 5.42
CA PHE A 40 -3.21 -47.49 4.65
C PHE A 40 -2.07 -46.62 5.22
N ILE A 41 -2.11 -46.31 6.52
CA ILE A 41 -1.06 -45.54 7.20
C ILE A 41 0.30 -46.25 7.11
N LYS A 42 0.36 -47.54 7.43
CA LYS A 42 1.61 -48.32 7.39
C LYS A 42 2.25 -48.38 6.00
N THR A 43 1.43 -48.47 4.95
CA THR A 43 1.94 -48.43 3.57
C THR A 43 2.60 -47.08 3.31
N SER A 44 1.96 -45.96 3.67
CA SER A 44 2.54 -44.63 3.52
C SER A 44 3.80 -44.41 4.36
N GLU A 45 3.82 -44.84 5.62
CA GLU A 45 5.02 -44.82 6.48
C GLU A 45 6.20 -45.55 5.84
N THR A 46 5.92 -46.69 5.19
CA THR A 46 6.95 -47.46 4.51
C THR A 46 7.50 -46.71 3.29
N MET A 47 6.65 -46.06 2.48
CA MET A 47 7.11 -45.21 1.36
C MET A 47 7.96 -44.04 1.86
N THR A 48 7.50 -43.35 2.91
CA THR A 48 8.23 -42.24 3.54
C THR A 48 9.59 -42.70 4.07
N TYR A 49 9.66 -43.85 4.75
CA TYR A 49 10.91 -44.40 5.25
C TYR A 49 11.91 -44.71 4.13
N ILE A 50 11.44 -45.32 3.03
CA ILE A 50 12.26 -45.60 1.85
C ILE A 50 12.84 -44.28 1.31
N CYS A 51 12.01 -43.25 1.14
CA CYS A 51 12.45 -41.96 0.65
C CYS A 51 13.50 -41.31 1.57
N LEU A 52 13.21 -41.23 2.88
CA LEU A 52 14.15 -40.67 3.86
C LEU A 52 15.50 -41.38 3.85
N HIS A 53 15.50 -42.71 3.76
CA HIS A 53 16.73 -43.50 3.67
C HIS A 53 17.56 -43.08 2.46
N TYR A 54 16.97 -42.98 1.28
CA TYR A 54 17.68 -42.59 0.06
C TYR A 54 18.15 -41.14 0.07
N MET A 55 17.37 -40.23 0.64
CA MET A 55 17.74 -38.82 0.78
C MET A 55 18.91 -38.59 1.75
N GLN A 56 19.11 -39.47 2.72
CA GLN A 56 20.18 -39.39 3.71
C GLN A 56 21.45 -40.14 3.29
N ASN A 57 21.32 -41.26 2.56
CA ASN A 57 22.42 -42.20 2.34
C ASN A 57 22.94 -42.24 0.89
N VAL A 58 22.31 -41.52 -0.05
CA VAL A 58 22.78 -41.41 -1.43
C VAL A 58 23.26 -40.00 -1.73
N ASP A 59 24.36 -39.91 -2.47
CA ASP A 59 24.94 -38.65 -2.90
C ASP A 59 23.93 -37.85 -3.76
N ARG A 60 23.60 -36.65 -3.28
CA ARG A 60 22.66 -35.72 -3.94
C ARG A 60 23.19 -35.20 -5.27
N GLY A 61 24.49 -35.35 -5.55
CA GLY A 61 25.09 -35.01 -6.85
C GLY A 61 24.66 -35.94 -7.99
N GLN A 62 24.00 -37.07 -7.70
CA GLN A 62 23.45 -37.99 -8.71
C GLN A 62 22.01 -37.69 -9.11
N TRP A 63 21.35 -36.71 -8.49
CA TRP A 63 20.02 -36.29 -8.92
C TRP A 63 20.22 -35.47 -10.19
N GLU A 64 19.46 -35.78 -11.25
CA GLU A 64 19.55 -35.05 -12.51
C GLU A 64 19.49 -33.55 -12.22
N ALA A 65 20.44 -32.80 -12.79
CA ALA A 65 20.68 -31.43 -12.39
C ALA A 65 19.39 -30.59 -12.58
N GLY A 66 18.76 -30.23 -11.46
CA GLY A 66 17.58 -29.37 -11.45
C GLY A 66 16.23 -30.06 -11.25
N THR A 67 16.14 -31.39 -11.10
CA THR A 67 14.84 -32.09 -10.98
C THR A 67 14.72 -32.98 -9.76
N MET A 68 13.51 -33.04 -9.18
CA MET A 68 13.19 -33.89 -8.05
C MET A 68 13.06 -35.36 -8.53
N PRO A 69 13.64 -36.35 -7.84
CA PRO A 69 13.49 -37.75 -8.27
C PRO A 69 12.05 -38.23 -8.21
N ASP A 70 11.60 -38.99 -9.22
CA ASP A 70 10.20 -39.46 -9.35
C ASP A 70 9.69 -40.19 -8.10
N TRP A 71 10.51 -41.04 -7.48
CA TRP A 71 10.13 -41.76 -6.26
C TRP A 71 9.81 -40.82 -5.09
N LEU A 72 10.52 -39.70 -4.99
CA LEU A 72 10.28 -38.69 -3.96
C LEU A 72 9.06 -37.86 -4.32
N LYS A 73 8.94 -37.46 -5.59
CA LYS A 73 7.82 -36.70 -6.13
C LYS A 73 6.48 -37.44 -5.90
N GLU A 74 6.39 -38.68 -6.34
CA GLU A 74 5.22 -39.56 -6.17
C GLU A 74 4.81 -39.67 -4.69
N THR A 75 5.79 -39.87 -3.80
CA THR A 75 5.52 -39.98 -2.37
C THR A 75 4.99 -38.67 -1.79
N VAL A 76 5.56 -37.53 -2.16
CA VAL A 76 5.12 -36.22 -1.67
C VAL A 76 3.72 -35.88 -2.17
N LEU A 77 3.43 -36.12 -3.47
CA LEU A 77 2.08 -35.93 -4.03
C LEU A 77 1.07 -36.82 -3.31
N HIS A 78 1.35 -38.11 -3.13
CA HIS A 78 0.49 -39.03 -2.38
C HIS A 78 0.16 -38.50 -0.97
N LEU A 79 1.16 -37.99 -0.24
CA LEU A 79 0.95 -37.46 1.10
C LEU A 79 0.09 -36.19 1.09
N CYS A 80 0.32 -35.27 0.14
CA CYS A 80 -0.48 -34.05 -0.02
C CYS A 80 -1.93 -34.39 -0.37
N ASP A 81 -2.13 -35.21 -1.40
CA ASP A 81 -3.45 -35.67 -1.85
C ASP A 81 -4.19 -36.39 -0.72
N THR A 82 -3.51 -37.21 0.06
CA THR A 82 -4.13 -37.91 1.19
C THR A 82 -4.62 -36.92 2.25
N VAL A 83 -3.84 -35.89 2.59
CA VAL A 83 -4.26 -34.86 3.54
C VAL A 83 -5.45 -34.08 2.99
N LEU A 84 -5.36 -33.60 1.75
CA LEU A 84 -6.42 -32.83 1.10
C LEU A 84 -7.73 -33.62 1.04
N ASN A 85 -7.67 -34.87 0.59
CA ASN A 85 -8.83 -35.76 0.54
C ASN A 85 -9.41 -36.03 1.93
N GLN A 86 -8.58 -36.18 2.96
CA GLN A 86 -9.08 -36.35 4.33
C GLN A 86 -9.75 -35.08 4.85
N MET A 87 -9.18 -33.90 4.58
CA MET A 87 -9.79 -32.62 4.94
C MET A 87 -11.13 -32.41 4.20
N GLU A 88 -11.21 -32.72 2.91
CA GLU A 88 -12.47 -32.68 2.13
C GLU A 88 -13.48 -33.75 2.63
N THR A 89 -13.00 -34.91 3.08
CA THR A 89 -13.86 -35.96 3.66
C THR A 89 -14.43 -35.55 5.02
N ILE A 90 -13.77 -34.67 5.77
CA ILE A 90 -14.32 -34.08 6.99
C ILE A 90 -15.31 -32.96 6.62
N GLN A 91 -14.98 -32.17 5.61
CA GLN A 91 -15.69 -30.95 5.21
C GLN A 91 -15.96 -30.92 3.71
N LYS A 92 -17.22 -31.09 3.30
CA LYS A 92 -17.63 -30.89 1.90
C LYS A 92 -18.64 -29.76 1.80
N LYS A 93 -18.21 -28.62 1.25
CA LYS A 93 -18.99 -27.36 1.25
C LYS A 93 -19.35 -26.99 2.70
N ASP A 94 -20.62 -26.65 2.97
CA ASP A 94 -21.10 -26.15 4.27
C ASP A 94 -21.60 -27.27 5.22
N ALA A 95 -21.18 -28.52 5.03
CA ALA A 95 -21.68 -29.64 5.83
C ALA A 95 -20.60 -30.65 6.23
N LEU A 96 -20.73 -31.16 7.46
CA LEU A 96 -19.96 -32.29 7.95
C LEU A 96 -20.40 -33.57 7.24
N THR A 97 -19.46 -34.26 6.63
CA THR A 97 -19.67 -35.53 5.93
C THR A 97 -19.40 -36.75 6.81
N VAL A 98 -18.82 -36.54 8.01
CA VAL A 98 -18.58 -37.58 9.01
C VAL A 98 -19.18 -37.20 10.37
N PRO A 99 -19.59 -38.17 11.20
CA PRO A 99 -20.07 -37.92 12.57
C PRO A 99 -19.01 -37.19 13.41
N LEU A 100 -19.45 -36.27 14.29
CA LEU A 100 -18.58 -35.45 15.11
C LEU A 100 -17.61 -36.29 15.97
N GLU A 101 -18.07 -37.46 16.43
CA GLU A 101 -17.29 -38.40 17.24
C GLU A 101 -16.09 -39.00 16.49
N LYS A 102 -16.12 -38.98 15.16
CA LYS A 102 -15.04 -39.49 14.30
C LYS A 102 -14.12 -38.39 13.76
N VAL A 103 -14.53 -37.12 13.82
CA VAL A 103 -13.75 -35.99 13.29
C VAL A 103 -12.35 -35.93 13.92
N GLU A 104 -12.24 -36.10 15.23
CA GLU A 104 -10.94 -36.09 15.90
C GLU A 104 -10.04 -37.26 15.47
N GLU A 105 -10.61 -38.43 15.22
CA GLU A 105 -9.85 -39.60 14.72
C GLU A 105 -9.27 -39.32 13.33
N TYR A 106 -10.08 -38.76 12.42
CA TYR A 106 -9.60 -38.34 11.10
C TYR A 106 -8.51 -37.28 11.21
N LEU A 107 -8.70 -36.23 12.01
CA LEU A 107 -7.69 -35.16 12.17
C LEU A 107 -6.38 -35.67 12.78
N ARG A 108 -6.42 -36.67 13.67
CA ARG A 108 -5.21 -37.33 14.20
C ARG A 108 -4.48 -38.11 13.11
N VAL A 109 -5.22 -38.80 12.24
CA VAL A 109 -4.62 -39.49 11.09
C VAL A 109 -4.01 -38.47 10.12
N THR A 110 -4.74 -37.40 9.79
CA THR A 110 -4.25 -36.31 8.95
C THR A 110 -2.97 -35.70 9.53
N HIS A 111 -2.91 -35.52 10.84
CA HIS A 111 -1.69 -35.09 11.53
C HIS A 111 -0.51 -36.05 11.31
N THR A 112 -0.72 -37.36 11.31
CA THR A 112 0.33 -38.35 11.00
C THR A 112 0.87 -38.17 9.58
N TYR A 113 0.01 -37.91 8.60
CA TYR A 113 0.44 -37.62 7.22
C TYR A 113 1.22 -36.32 7.11
N LEU A 114 0.80 -35.26 7.81
CA LEU A 114 1.54 -34.01 7.89
C LEU A 114 2.93 -34.19 8.51
N LEU A 115 3.07 -35.05 9.53
CA LEU A 115 4.37 -35.39 10.12
C LEU A 115 5.27 -36.15 9.14
N MET A 116 4.72 -37.10 8.39
CA MET A 116 5.46 -37.81 7.34
C MET A 116 5.97 -36.86 6.26
N LEU A 117 5.12 -35.93 5.81
CA LEU A 117 5.48 -34.91 4.85
C LEU A 117 6.56 -33.97 5.41
N TYR A 118 6.39 -33.49 6.65
CA TYR A 118 7.36 -32.63 7.33
C TYR A 118 8.76 -33.27 7.39
N GLU A 119 8.88 -34.56 7.75
CA GLU A 119 10.18 -35.21 7.80
C GLU A 119 10.85 -35.29 6.42
N LEU A 120 10.09 -35.44 5.33
CA LEU A 120 10.63 -35.38 3.97
C LEU A 120 11.14 -33.98 3.61
N VAL A 121 10.34 -32.93 3.87
CA VAL A 121 10.69 -31.54 3.53
C VAL A 121 11.90 -31.05 4.34
N LYS A 122 11.99 -31.45 5.61
CA LYS A 122 13.08 -31.12 6.54
C LYS A 122 14.47 -31.53 6.04
N THR A 123 14.56 -32.47 5.11
CA THR A 123 15.83 -32.86 4.49
C THR A 123 16.43 -31.79 3.55
N LYS A 124 15.78 -30.62 3.41
CA LYS A 124 16.21 -29.43 2.64
C LYS A 124 16.34 -29.72 1.16
N TRP A 125 15.21 -29.61 0.46
CA TRP A 125 15.14 -29.70 -1.00
C TRP A 125 15.86 -28.52 -1.65
N LYS A 126 16.42 -28.74 -2.84
CA LYS A 126 17.05 -27.66 -3.64
C LYS A 126 16.14 -27.16 -4.75
N HIS A 127 15.39 -28.07 -5.35
CA HIS A 127 14.46 -27.81 -6.44
C HIS A 127 13.15 -28.53 -6.14
N VAL A 128 12.05 -27.94 -6.59
CA VAL A 128 10.70 -28.50 -6.44
C VAL A 128 9.99 -28.38 -7.77
N ASP A 129 9.44 -29.49 -8.24
CA ASP A 129 8.63 -29.51 -9.45
C ASP A 129 7.35 -28.69 -9.25
N GLU A 130 6.84 -28.09 -10.33
CA GLU A 130 5.62 -27.26 -10.30
C GLU A 130 4.43 -27.97 -9.64
N SER A 131 4.19 -29.24 -9.98
CA SER A 131 3.10 -30.05 -9.40
C SER A 131 3.21 -30.23 -7.88
N ILE A 132 4.43 -30.24 -7.33
CA ILE A 132 4.66 -30.33 -5.89
C ILE A 132 4.40 -28.97 -5.25
N SER A 133 4.85 -27.88 -5.88
CA SER A 133 4.55 -26.53 -5.42
C SER A 133 3.05 -26.26 -5.38
N GLU A 134 2.30 -26.68 -6.39
CA GLU A 134 0.82 -26.63 -6.40
C GLU A 134 0.21 -27.40 -5.23
N ALA A 135 0.57 -28.68 -5.10
CA ALA A 135 0.04 -29.52 -4.03
C ALA A 135 0.36 -28.97 -2.63
N LEU A 136 1.53 -28.36 -2.44
CA LEU A 136 1.90 -27.70 -1.19
C LEU A 136 1.08 -26.43 -0.94
N ILE A 137 0.80 -25.62 -1.98
CA ILE A 137 -0.04 -24.43 -1.84
C ILE A 137 -1.46 -24.83 -1.46
N ASP A 138 -2.06 -25.80 -2.16
CA ASP A 138 -3.39 -26.32 -1.85
C ASP A 138 -3.47 -26.86 -0.41
N LEU A 139 -2.43 -27.60 0.00
CA LEU A 139 -2.29 -28.12 1.35
C LEU A 139 -2.29 -27.00 2.40
N LEU A 140 -1.52 -25.94 2.18
CA LEU A 140 -1.44 -24.79 3.09
C LEU A 140 -2.76 -24.01 3.15
N MET A 141 -3.49 -23.95 2.04
CA MET A 141 -4.83 -23.35 1.95
C MET A 141 -5.91 -24.18 2.66
N SER A 142 -5.73 -25.49 2.81
CA SER A 142 -6.75 -26.38 3.43
C SER A 142 -6.98 -26.14 4.94
N GLY A 143 -6.14 -25.34 5.60
CA GLY A 143 -6.19 -25.09 7.04
C GLY A 143 -7.01 -23.88 7.49
N SER A 144 -7.56 -23.08 6.57
CA SER A 144 -8.12 -21.75 6.84
C SER A 144 -9.65 -21.68 6.87
N SER A 145 -10.37 -22.76 7.22
CA SER A 145 -11.84 -22.72 7.22
C SER A 145 -12.37 -21.67 8.23
N THR A 146 -12.98 -20.60 7.72
CA THR A 146 -13.62 -19.52 8.48
C THR A 146 -15.03 -19.87 8.98
N GLN A 147 -15.48 -21.10 8.72
CA GLN A 147 -16.85 -21.51 8.96
C GLN A 147 -17.03 -22.19 10.32
N ASP A 148 -18.04 -21.75 11.08
CA ASP A 148 -18.43 -22.32 12.37
C ASP A 148 -19.18 -23.65 12.16
N LEU A 149 -18.41 -24.73 11.98
CA LEU A 149 -18.90 -26.10 11.86
C LEU A 149 -19.21 -26.74 13.23
N GLY A 150 -19.26 -25.93 14.30
CA GLY A 150 -19.49 -26.31 15.69
C GLY A 150 -18.31 -25.97 16.61
N GLU A 151 -18.61 -25.73 17.90
CA GLU A 151 -17.70 -25.16 18.91
C GLU A 151 -16.34 -25.86 19.08
N ASN A 152 -16.16 -27.10 18.59
CA ASN A 152 -14.94 -27.89 18.79
C ASN A 152 -14.11 -28.16 17.53
N ILE A 153 -14.64 -28.03 16.32
CA ILE A 153 -13.91 -28.45 15.10
C ILE A 153 -12.76 -27.50 14.77
N SER A 154 -13.01 -26.19 14.87
CA SER A 154 -11.97 -25.17 14.68
C SER A 154 -10.81 -25.36 15.68
N LEU A 155 -11.12 -25.69 16.94
CA LEU A 155 -10.11 -26.01 17.96
C LEU A 155 -9.32 -27.28 17.62
N LEU A 156 -9.97 -28.31 17.09
CA LEU A 156 -9.29 -29.54 16.67
C LEU A 156 -8.38 -29.32 15.46
N ILE A 157 -8.82 -28.53 14.45
CA ILE A 157 -7.98 -28.15 13.30
C ILE A 157 -6.78 -27.33 13.77
N SER A 158 -7.00 -26.35 14.65
CA SER A 158 -5.94 -25.54 15.26
C SER A 158 -4.94 -26.40 16.06
N LYS A 159 -5.40 -27.47 16.72
CA LYS A 159 -4.57 -28.38 17.51
C LYS A 159 -3.78 -29.38 16.66
N TYR A 160 -4.42 -30.01 15.68
CA TYR A 160 -3.86 -31.17 14.95
C TYR A 160 -3.32 -30.82 13.57
N ILE A 161 -3.90 -29.86 12.86
CA ILE A 161 -3.57 -29.58 11.45
C ILE A 161 -2.63 -28.38 11.35
N ARG A 162 -3.04 -27.24 11.92
CA ARG A 162 -2.35 -25.96 11.77
C ARG A 162 -0.86 -25.98 12.14
N PRO A 163 -0.42 -26.62 13.23
CA PRO A 163 1.00 -26.67 13.59
C PRO A 163 1.84 -27.48 12.60
N GLY A 164 1.25 -28.50 11.98
CA GLY A 164 1.91 -29.30 10.93
C GLY A 164 2.07 -28.50 9.65
N LEU A 165 1.01 -27.81 9.21
CA LEU A 165 1.04 -26.93 8.05
C LEU A 165 2.07 -25.81 8.18
N LEU A 166 2.10 -25.11 9.32
CA LEU A 166 3.07 -24.03 9.54
C LEU A 166 4.52 -24.52 9.48
N LYS A 167 4.83 -25.69 10.06
CA LYS A 167 6.17 -26.29 9.98
C LYS A 167 6.57 -26.68 8.56
N ILE A 168 5.62 -27.18 7.77
CA ILE A 168 5.86 -27.45 6.34
C ILE A 168 6.10 -26.12 5.62
N PHE A 169 5.34 -25.08 5.96
CA PHE A 169 5.48 -23.77 5.34
C PHE A 169 6.84 -23.12 5.63
N GLU A 170 7.29 -23.14 6.87
CA GLU A 170 8.63 -22.68 7.29
C GLU A 170 9.76 -23.29 6.45
N MET A 171 9.58 -24.53 5.98
CA MET A 171 10.57 -25.22 5.16
C MET A 171 10.37 -25.00 3.65
N ALA A 172 9.13 -24.72 3.21
CA ALA A 172 8.78 -24.54 1.81
C ALA A 172 8.98 -23.10 1.33
N TYR A 173 8.70 -22.09 2.16
CA TYR A 173 8.79 -20.68 1.78
C TYR A 173 10.16 -20.25 1.22
N PRO A 174 11.33 -20.77 1.67
CA PRO A 174 12.62 -20.35 1.12
C PRO A 174 12.88 -20.89 -0.30
N LEU A 175 12.08 -21.84 -0.78
CA LEU A 175 12.28 -22.49 -2.07
C LEU A 175 11.82 -21.55 -3.19
N GLU A 176 12.74 -21.25 -4.12
CA GLU A 176 12.48 -20.34 -5.23
C GLU A 176 11.32 -20.83 -6.11
N ASP A 177 11.28 -22.13 -6.42
CA ASP A 177 10.22 -22.73 -7.25
C ASP A 177 8.83 -22.63 -6.60
N PHE A 178 8.76 -22.77 -5.28
CA PHE A 178 7.51 -22.63 -4.51
C PHE A 178 7.00 -21.18 -4.57
N GLN A 179 7.89 -20.22 -4.29
CA GLN A 179 7.57 -18.79 -4.35
C GLN A 179 7.18 -18.35 -5.77
N LYS A 180 7.85 -18.87 -6.83
CA LYS A 180 7.46 -18.61 -8.24
C LYS A 180 6.02 -19.02 -8.50
N ARG A 181 5.65 -20.22 -8.05
CA ARG A 181 4.30 -20.74 -8.24
C ARG A 181 3.26 -19.93 -7.44
N LEU A 182 3.57 -19.54 -6.20
CA LEU A 182 2.69 -18.67 -5.42
C LEU A 182 2.47 -17.33 -6.16
N VAL A 183 3.54 -16.68 -6.62
CA VAL A 183 3.43 -15.41 -7.35
C VAL A 183 2.63 -15.56 -8.64
N SER A 184 2.80 -16.64 -9.40
CA SER A 184 2.01 -16.85 -10.62
C SER A 184 0.50 -16.94 -10.32
N LEU A 185 0.12 -17.63 -9.23
CA LEU A 185 -1.28 -17.74 -8.80
C LEU A 185 -1.87 -16.39 -8.35
N LEU A 186 -1.09 -15.55 -7.65
CA LEU A 186 -1.56 -14.23 -7.19
C LEU A 186 -1.78 -13.22 -8.33
N ILE A 187 -1.06 -13.38 -9.44
CA ILE A 187 -1.12 -12.46 -10.59
C ILE A 187 -2.20 -12.89 -11.59
N ASP A 188 -2.45 -14.19 -11.73
CA ASP A 188 -3.39 -14.75 -12.70
C ASP A 188 -4.84 -14.29 -12.43
N PRO A 189 -5.49 -13.58 -13.37
CA PRO A 189 -6.87 -13.12 -13.20
C PRO A 189 -7.91 -14.23 -13.07
N GLU A 190 -7.67 -15.44 -13.60
CA GLU A 190 -8.61 -16.57 -13.53
C GLU A 190 -8.51 -17.29 -12.18
N GLU A 191 -7.30 -17.40 -11.62
CA GLU A 191 -7.06 -17.99 -10.30
C GLU A 191 -7.32 -17.00 -9.14
N ALA A 192 -7.33 -15.69 -9.42
CA ALA A 192 -7.61 -14.65 -8.42
C ALA A 192 -9.04 -14.68 -7.84
N GLU A 193 -9.94 -15.54 -8.36
CA GLU A 193 -11.22 -15.84 -7.70
C GLU A 193 -11.03 -16.69 -6.42
N ASN A 194 -9.90 -17.40 -6.28
CA ASN A 194 -9.53 -18.14 -5.07
C ASN A 194 -9.01 -17.18 -3.97
N TYR A 195 -9.45 -17.40 -2.73
CA TYR A 195 -9.12 -16.53 -1.59
C TYR A 195 -7.75 -16.87 -1.00
N PHE A 196 -6.65 -16.26 -1.48
CA PHE A 196 -5.28 -16.51 -1.00
C PHE A 196 -4.83 -15.69 0.22
N PHE A 197 -5.73 -14.96 0.87
CA PHE A 197 -5.35 -14.02 1.94
C PHE A 197 -4.60 -14.72 3.08
N ASP A 198 -5.04 -15.88 3.55
CA ASP A 198 -4.44 -16.53 4.70
C ASP A 198 -3.02 -17.06 4.42
N ILE A 199 -2.77 -17.66 3.25
CA ILE A 199 -1.42 -18.11 2.87
C ILE A 199 -0.47 -16.91 2.67
N CYS A 200 -0.97 -15.81 2.12
CA CYS A 200 -0.22 -14.57 1.99
C CYS A 200 0.21 -14.03 3.37
N PHE A 201 -0.70 -14.03 4.34
CA PHE A 201 -0.41 -13.59 5.70
C PHE A 201 0.54 -14.53 6.44
N ASP A 202 0.35 -15.83 6.26
CA ASP A 202 1.25 -16.82 6.83
C ASP A 202 2.66 -16.67 6.24
N PHE A 203 2.78 -16.31 4.96
CA PHE A 203 4.07 -16.05 4.32
C PHE A 203 4.76 -14.86 4.99
N VAL A 204 4.06 -13.73 5.15
CA VAL A 204 4.59 -12.55 5.85
C VAL A 204 4.99 -12.91 7.29
N GLY A 205 4.16 -13.67 7.99
CA GLY A 205 4.41 -14.12 9.36
C GLY A 205 5.66 -15.00 9.50
N VAL A 206 5.80 -16.03 8.65
CA VAL A 206 6.96 -16.92 8.65
C VAL A 206 8.24 -16.15 8.33
N VAL A 207 8.21 -15.28 7.32
CA VAL A 207 9.35 -14.44 6.96
C VAL A 207 9.74 -13.48 8.09
N THR A 208 8.77 -12.96 8.84
CA THR A 208 9.00 -12.06 9.98
C THR A 208 9.67 -12.78 11.16
N VAL A 209 9.36 -14.06 11.37
CA VAL A 209 9.91 -14.87 12.47
C VAL A 209 11.25 -15.52 12.09
N ASP A 210 11.49 -15.72 10.80
CA ASP A 210 12.78 -16.23 10.33
C ASP A 210 13.87 -15.15 10.52
N ASN A 211 14.95 -15.53 11.19
CA ASN A 211 16.11 -14.66 11.41
C ASN A 211 17.06 -14.63 10.20
N ALA A 212 16.73 -15.34 9.12
CA ALA A 212 17.48 -15.30 7.87
C ALA A 212 17.35 -13.93 7.18
N ALA A 213 18.43 -13.46 6.55
CA ALA A 213 18.39 -12.26 5.74
C ALA A 213 17.44 -12.44 4.55
N LEU A 214 16.64 -11.41 4.26
CA LEU A 214 15.73 -11.41 3.11
C LEU A 214 16.52 -11.53 1.80
N THR A 215 16.22 -12.57 1.03
CA THR A 215 16.74 -12.67 -0.33
C THR A 215 15.99 -11.68 -1.25
N PRO A 216 16.61 -11.19 -2.34
CA PRO A 216 15.91 -10.32 -3.31
C PRO A 216 14.63 -10.97 -3.85
N TYR A 217 14.66 -12.29 -4.02
CA TYR A 217 13.51 -13.04 -4.50
C TYR A 217 12.36 -13.09 -3.48
N THR A 218 12.67 -13.32 -2.21
CA THR A 218 11.69 -13.21 -1.11
C THR A 218 11.10 -11.80 -1.02
N CYS A 219 11.92 -10.76 -1.22
CA CYS A 219 11.48 -9.37 -1.23
C CYS A 219 10.46 -9.11 -2.36
N GLN A 220 10.72 -9.60 -3.57
CA GLN A 220 9.78 -9.51 -4.69
C GLN A 220 8.46 -10.25 -4.41
N THR A 221 8.53 -11.45 -3.81
CA THR A 221 7.33 -12.20 -3.41
C THR A 221 6.49 -11.43 -2.40
N LEU A 222 7.12 -10.80 -1.40
CA LEU A 222 6.42 -9.95 -0.41
C LEU A 222 5.74 -8.74 -1.04
N GLN A 223 6.38 -8.09 -2.03
CA GLN A 223 5.77 -6.99 -2.79
C GLN A 223 4.53 -7.48 -3.56
N LYS A 224 4.59 -8.66 -4.18
CA LYS A 224 3.43 -9.24 -4.89
C LYS A 224 2.31 -9.65 -3.95
N ILE A 225 2.63 -10.14 -2.77
CA ILE A 225 1.66 -10.40 -1.71
C ILE A 225 0.98 -9.10 -1.26
N PHE A 226 1.76 -8.04 -1.03
CA PHE A 226 1.23 -6.72 -0.68
C PHE A 226 0.27 -6.21 -1.76
N GLU A 227 0.69 -6.23 -3.02
CA GLU A 227 -0.13 -5.82 -4.16
C GLU A 227 -1.43 -6.63 -4.22
N TYR A 228 -1.39 -7.95 -4.04
CA TYR A 228 -2.57 -8.81 -4.02
C TYR A 228 -3.56 -8.44 -2.90
N ILE A 229 -3.07 -8.25 -1.67
CA ILE A 229 -3.91 -7.94 -0.49
C ILE A 229 -4.68 -6.62 -0.71
N PHE A 230 -4.06 -5.63 -1.33
CA PHE A 230 -4.66 -4.30 -1.51
C PHE A 230 -5.24 -4.04 -2.90
N ARG A 231 -5.17 -5.01 -3.82
CA ARG A 231 -5.75 -4.93 -5.19
C ARG A 231 -7.27 -4.93 -5.19
N ASP A 232 -7.91 -5.74 -4.34
CA ASP A 232 -9.37 -5.84 -4.24
C ASP A 232 -9.88 -5.22 -2.93
N ALA A 233 -10.87 -4.34 -3.06
CA ALA A 233 -11.61 -3.78 -1.94
C ALA A 233 -12.24 -4.83 -1.03
N SER A 234 -12.60 -5.99 -1.56
CA SER A 234 -13.13 -7.09 -0.74
C SER A 234 -12.16 -7.55 0.36
N HIS A 235 -10.85 -7.50 0.11
CA HIS A 235 -9.82 -7.90 1.07
C HIS A 235 -9.58 -6.88 2.20
N PHE A 236 -9.82 -5.58 1.95
CA PHE A 236 -9.55 -4.50 2.91
C PHE A 236 -10.78 -3.77 3.46
N VAL A 237 -11.99 -4.03 2.94
CA VAL A 237 -13.26 -3.50 3.50
C VAL A 237 -13.54 -4.09 4.89
N ASN A 238 -12.94 -5.23 5.23
CA ASN A 238 -12.90 -5.72 6.60
C ASN A 238 -11.80 -4.98 7.40
N ALA A 239 -12.22 -4.17 8.38
CA ALA A 239 -11.29 -3.41 9.23
C ALA A 239 -10.27 -4.31 9.94
N ASP A 240 -10.65 -5.53 10.33
CA ASP A 240 -9.74 -6.48 10.97
C ASP A 240 -8.64 -6.94 10.02
N HIS A 241 -8.93 -7.08 8.72
CA HIS A 241 -7.94 -7.45 7.71
C HIS A 241 -6.97 -6.31 7.42
N TYR A 242 -7.49 -5.07 7.38
CA TYR A 242 -6.66 -3.87 7.22
C TYR A 242 -5.66 -3.76 8.36
N GLU A 243 -6.13 -3.75 9.61
CA GLU A 243 -5.23 -3.62 10.78
C GLU A 243 -4.19 -4.74 10.83
N ARG A 244 -4.61 -6.00 10.61
CA ARG A 244 -3.68 -7.13 10.54
C ARG A 244 -2.61 -6.94 9.45
N ALA A 245 -2.99 -6.46 8.26
CA ALA A 245 -2.04 -6.24 7.17
C ALA A 245 -1.01 -5.17 7.55
N ILE A 246 -1.49 -4.03 8.06
CA ILE A 246 -0.62 -2.93 8.49
C ILE A 246 0.35 -3.41 9.57
N GLU A 247 -0.15 -4.12 10.59
CA GLU A 247 0.67 -4.66 11.68
C GLU A 247 1.71 -5.67 11.18
N ALA A 248 1.31 -6.60 10.31
CA ALA A 248 2.21 -7.63 9.80
C ALA A 248 3.35 -7.02 8.97
N PHE A 249 3.04 -6.15 8.01
CA PHE A 249 4.05 -5.50 7.17
C PHE A 249 4.91 -4.51 7.95
N ALA A 250 4.34 -3.76 8.91
CA ALA A 250 5.14 -2.88 9.76
C ALA A 250 6.10 -3.66 10.66
N SER A 251 5.67 -4.79 11.21
CA SER A 251 6.53 -5.68 12.00
C SER A 251 7.63 -6.29 11.16
N LEU A 252 7.31 -6.71 9.94
CA LEU A 252 8.28 -7.23 8.98
C LEU A 252 9.34 -6.16 8.64
N MET A 253 8.93 -4.93 8.31
CA MET A 253 9.86 -3.83 8.04
C MET A 253 10.76 -3.54 9.24
N TYR A 254 10.21 -3.60 10.45
CA TYR A 254 10.95 -3.38 11.68
C TYR A 254 12.03 -4.46 11.91
N LEU A 255 11.71 -5.73 11.63
CA LEU A 255 12.57 -6.87 11.97
C LEU A 255 13.53 -7.29 10.86
N ALA A 256 13.17 -7.10 9.59
CA ALA A 256 13.90 -7.68 8.47
C ALA A 256 15.07 -6.84 7.95
N GLU A 257 15.22 -5.58 8.40
CA GLU A 257 16.28 -4.63 8.02
C GLU A 257 16.65 -4.67 6.52
N CYS A 258 15.67 -4.48 5.63
CA CYS A 258 15.85 -4.62 4.17
C CYS A 258 15.59 -3.30 3.43
N GLU A 259 16.66 -2.72 2.87
CA GLU A 259 16.62 -1.43 2.17
C GLU A 259 15.71 -1.43 0.93
N GLU A 260 15.66 -2.53 0.17
CA GLU A 260 14.76 -2.66 -0.99
C GLU A 260 13.29 -2.57 -0.57
N PHE A 261 12.96 -3.19 0.57
CA PHE A 261 11.61 -3.20 1.12
C PHE A 261 11.24 -1.82 1.69
N ASP A 262 12.17 -1.16 2.39
CA ASP A 262 12.00 0.21 2.87
C ASP A 262 11.75 1.21 1.72
N ASN A 263 12.54 1.10 0.65
CA ASN A 263 12.39 1.92 -0.55
C ASN A 263 11.04 1.67 -1.25
N TYR A 264 10.57 0.42 -1.29
CA TYR A 264 9.25 0.09 -1.84
C TYR A 264 8.14 0.84 -1.11
N PHE A 265 8.09 0.78 0.22
CA PHE A 265 7.05 1.50 0.97
C PHE A 265 7.22 3.01 0.93
N CYS A 266 8.46 3.53 0.95
CA CYS A 266 8.71 4.97 0.85
C CYS A 266 8.24 5.53 -0.50
N THR A 267 8.52 4.83 -1.60
CA THR A 267 8.01 5.21 -2.93
C THR A 267 6.50 5.00 -3.04
N GLY A 268 5.97 3.97 -2.37
CA GLY A 268 4.53 3.67 -2.24
C GLY A 268 3.69 4.85 -1.76
N VAL A 269 4.21 5.67 -0.83
CA VAL A 269 3.54 6.88 -0.33
C VAL A 269 3.20 7.88 -1.46
N PHE A 270 3.95 7.85 -2.56
CA PHE A 270 3.76 8.78 -3.69
C PHE A 270 3.02 8.18 -4.87
N GLN A 271 2.59 6.92 -4.78
CA GLN A 271 1.81 6.27 -5.85
C GLN A 271 0.51 7.03 -6.10
N GLU A 272 0.08 7.09 -7.37
CA GLU A 272 -1.17 7.77 -7.75
C GLU A 272 -2.41 7.10 -7.12
N ASP A 273 -2.32 5.82 -6.76
CA ASP A 273 -3.39 5.09 -6.07
C ASP A 273 -3.52 5.53 -4.59
N PRO A 274 -4.66 6.14 -4.19
CA PRO A 274 -4.85 6.62 -2.82
C PRO A 274 -4.85 5.51 -1.78
N VAL A 275 -5.29 4.30 -2.12
CA VAL A 275 -5.34 3.16 -1.17
C VAL A 275 -3.92 2.70 -0.87
N THR A 276 -3.14 2.36 -1.90
CA THR A 276 -1.73 1.99 -1.77
C THR A 276 -0.94 3.08 -1.04
N SER A 277 -1.12 4.34 -1.42
CA SER A 277 -0.44 5.48 -0.79
C SER A 277 -0.74 5.60 0.72
N GLN A 278 -2.02 5.49 1.11
CA GLN A 278 -2.45 5.53 2.50
C GLN A 278 -1.92 4.32 3.30
N VAL A 279 -2.00 3.13 2.74
CA VAL A 279 -1.55 1.89 3.37
C VAL A 279 -0.04 1.92 3.61
N CYS A 280 0.75 2.30 2.59
CA CYS A 280 2.19 2.46 2.72
C CYS A 280 2.53 3.50 3.81
N ALA A 281 1.76 4.59 3.88
CA ALA A 281 1.94 5.59 4.91
C ALA A 281 1.62 5.07 6.33
N ASP A 282 0.60 4.23 6.46
CA ASP A 282 0.25 3.61 7.75
C ASP A 282 1.30 2.60 8.21
N ILE A 283 1.77 1.74 7.30
CA ILE A 283 2.83 0.75 7.56
C ILE A 283 4.11 1.45 8.03
N LEU A 284 4.60 2.43 7.27
CA LEU A 284 5.81 3.18 7.61
C LEU A 284 5.66 3.91 8.95
N MET A 285 4.53 4.57 9.20
CA MET A 285 4.27 5.24 10.48
C MET A 285 4.27 4.28 11.65
N LEU A 286 3.70 3.07 11.48
CA LEU A 286 3.68 2.06 12.52
C LEU A 286 5.09 1.49 12.74
N SER A 287 5.83 1.17 11.67
CA SER A 287 7.21 0.72 11.73
C SER A 287 8.09 1.74 12.48
N PHE A 288 7.99 3.03 12.15
CA PHE A 288 8.76 4.07 12.83
C PHE A 288 8.43 4.19 14.33
N ARG A 289 7.16 4.02 14.71
CA ARG A 289 6.74 3.96 16.12
C ARG A 289 7.31 2.73 16.86
N LEU A 290 7.38 1.58 16.19
CA LEU A 290 7.99 0.37 16.75
C LEU A 290 9.50 0.57 16.96
N VAL A 291 10.17 1.23 16.01
CA VAL A 291 11.57 1.62 16.17
C VAL A 291 11.75 2.64 17.29
N GLU A 292 10.79 3.52 17.60
CA GLU A 292 10.85 4.45 18.76
C GLU A 292 10.59 3.80 20.11
N ALA A 293 9.74 2.77 20.16
CA ALA A 293 9.59 1.94 21.35
C ALA A 293 10.90 1.21 21.70
N ASN A 294 11.84 1.17 20.76
CA ASN A 294 13.19 0.66 20.88
C ASN A 294 14.20 1.83 20.70
N PRO A 295 15.46 1.76 21.16
CA PRO A 295 16.33 2.94 21.23
C PRO A 295 16.91 3.44 19.88
N GLY A 296 16.31 3.12 18.73
CA GLY A 296 16.93 3.21 17.40
C GLY A 296 17.02 4.60 16.74
N TRP A 297 16.07 5.51 17.00
CA TRP A 297 16.08 6.82 16.34
C TRP A 297 17.00 7.82 17.04
N ASN A 298 18.12 8.13 16.40
CA ASN A 298 18.95 9.28 16.78
C ASN A 298 18.57 10.53 15.95
N ILE A 299 18.98 11.69 16.45
CA ILE A 299 18.69 13.01 15.84
C ILE A 299 19.14 13.07 14.36
N ASN A 300 20.27 12.46 14.00
CA ASN A 300 20.77 12.50 12.63
C ASN A 300 19.84 11.76 11.67
N THR A 301 19.31 10.61 12.09
CA THR A 301 18.39 9.79 11.30
C THR A 301 17.05 10.51 11.09
N LEU A 302 16.56 11.19 12.13
CA LEU A 302 15.36 12.04 12.05
C LEU A 302 15.54 13.21 11.08
N ILE A 303 16.72 13.85 11.08
CA ILE A 303 17.04 14.95 10.16
C ILE A 303 17.07 14.44 8.71
N GLN A 304 17.71 13.30 8.46
CA GLN A 304 17.80 12.70 7.11
C GLN A 304 16.41 12.36 6.57
N ALA A 305 15.59 11.64 7.35
CA ALA A 305 14.22 11.33 6.97
C ALA A 305 13.40 12.61 6.73
N THR A 306 13.47 13.58 7.64
CA THR A 306 12.74 14.86 7.50
C THR A 306 13.16 15.62 6.24
N ASN A 307 14.44 15.63 5.89
CA ASN A 307 14.94 16.30 4.70
C ASN A 307 14.47 15.60 3.42
N TYR A 308 14.54 14.27 3.38
CA TYR A 308 13.98 13.47 2.28
C TYR A 308 12.50 13.79 2.05
N TRP A 309 11.68 13.69 3.11
CA TRP A 309 10.24 13.98 3.01
C TRP A 309 9.94 15.44 2.66
N LYS A 310 10.78 16.40 3.09
CA LYS A 310 10.68 17.81 2.69
C LYS A 310 10.92 17.99 1.20
N GLU A 311 12.00 17.42 0.68
CA GLU A 311 12.37 17.50 -0.73
C GLU A 311 11.30 16.87 -1.62
N CYS A 312 10.76 15.72 -1.22
CA CYS A 312 9.65 15.09 -1.92
C CYS A 312 8.39 15.97 -1.87
N ASN A 313 7.96 16.44 -0.69
CA ASN A 313 6.78 17.30 -0.56
C ASN A 313 6.87 18.55 -1.44
N ASN A 314 8.06 19.17 -1.51
CA ASN A 314 8.30 20.35 -2.33
C ASN A 314 8.33 20.02 -3.83
N SER A 315 8.99 18.94 -4.24
CA SER A 315 9.11 18.53 -5.65
C SER A 315 7.76 18.12 -6.25
N TYR A 316 6.97 17.32 -5.53
CA TYR A 316 5.65 16.88 -5.99
C TYR A 316 4.61 18.01 -5.98
N ALA A 317 4.68 18.94 -5.00
CA ALA A 317 3.73 20.04 -4.90
C ALA A 317 3.90 21.12 -5.99
N MET A 318 5.04 21.19 -6.67
CA MET A 318 5.19 22.10 -7.81
C MET A 318 4.29 21.72 -9.00
N PHE A 319 3.75 20.50 -9.04
CA PHE A 319 3.04 19.97 -10.21
C PHE A 319 1.71 19.27 -9.90
N SER A 320 1.23 19.25 -8.64
CA SER A 320 0.11 18.37 -8.27
C SER A 320 -0.81 18.91 -7.17
N HIS A 321 -2.12 18.69 -7.33
CA HIS A 321 -3.17 18.85 -6.31
C HIS A 321 -3.51 17.53 -5.58
N SER A 322 -2.61 16.53 -5.63
CA SER A 322 -2.89 15.16 -5.21
C SER A 322 -3.14 15.00 -3.70
N PRO A 323 -4.15 14.20 -3.30
CA PRO A 323 -4.34 13.74 -1.92
C PRO A 323 -3.12 13.04 -1.29
N THR A 324 -2.27 12.41 -2.12
CA THR A 324 -1.07 11.66 -1.67
C THR A 324 -0.07 12.54 -0.89
N GLN A 325 -0.14 13.86 -1.10
CA GLN A 325 0.65 14.85 -0.34
C GLN A 325 0.26 14.93 1.15
N TRP A 326 -0.97 14.55 1.52
CA TRP A 326 -1.40 14.57 2.93
C TRP A 326 -0.63 13.57 3.78
N HIS A 327 -0.24 12.42 3.22
CA HIS A 327 0.56 11.44 3.93
C HIS A 327 1.96 11.99 4.22
N VAL A 328 2.60 12.63 3.25
CA VAL A 328 3.90 13.29 3.43
C VAL A 328 3.83 14.38 4.51
N GLN A 329 2.77 15.19 4.51
CA GLN A 329 2.54 16.18 5.57
C GLN A 329 2.37 15.52 6.94
N ARG A 330 1.70 14.36 7.02
CA ARG A 330 1.55 13.57 8.24
C ARG A 330 2.92 13.07 8.74
N PHE A 331 3.80 12.56 7.88
CA PHE A 331 5.17 12.18 8.25
C PHE A 331 6.00 13.36 8.74
N LEU A 332 5.98 14.48 8.02
CA LEU A 332 6.69 15.70 8.43
C LEU A 332 6.25 16.20 9.81
N LYS A 333 4.94 16.15 10.08
CA LYS A 333 4.38 16.48 11.38
C LYS A 333 4.82 15.53 12.48
N TYR A 334 4.85 14.24 12.20
CA TYR A 334 5.32 13.21 13.12
C TYR A 334 6.78 13.44 13.52
N PHE A 335 7.70 13.47 12.55
CA PHE A 335 9.12 13.66 12.79
C PHE A 335 9.45 14.98 13.48
N HIS A 336 8.74 16.06 13.13
CA HIS A 336 8.89 17.34 13.82
C HIS A 336 8.52 17.25 15.31
N GLY A 337 7.46 16.53 15.64
CA GLY A 337 7.00 16.34 17.02
C GLY A 337 8.03 15.58 17.88
N ILE A 338 8.66 14.55 17.31
CA ILE A 338 9.67 13.73 18.00
C ILE A 338 10.92 14.56 18.31
N GLY A 339 11.39 15.34 17.32
CA GLY A 339 12.57 16.17 17.48
C GLY A 339 12.41 17.33 18.47
N LYS A 340 11.17 17.59 18.97
CA LYS A 340 10.82 18.75 19.82
C LYS A 340 11.38 20.06 19.26
N HIS A 341 11.42 20.19 17.94
CA HIS A 341 12.04 21.32 17.28
C HIS A 341 11.09 22.51 17.28
N GLU A 342 11.63 23.71 17.47
CA GLU A 342 10.89 24.91 17.06
C GLU A 342 10.80 24.93 15.52
N PRO A 343 9.68 25.39 14.95
CA PRO A 343 9.61 25.60 13.51
C PRO A 343 10.70 26.58 13.05
N PRO A 344 11.40 26.30 11.95
CA PRO A 344 12.41 27.21 11.42
C PRO A 344 11.77 28.52 10.95
N SER A 345 12.60 29.56 10.81
CA SER A 345 12.17 30.81 10.18
C SER A 345 11.67 30.57 8.75
N PHE A 346 10.68 31.35 8.31
CA PHE A 346 10.08 31.20 6.99
C PHE A 346 11.06 31.51 5.85
N THR A 347 11.06 30.64 4.85
CA THR A 347 11.63 30.82 3.52
C THR A 347 10.66 30.29 2.46
N ALA A 348 10.74 30.81 1.23
CA ALA A 348 9.93 30.30 0.13
C ALA A 348 10.18 28.80 -0.18
N GLN A 349 11.31 28.24 0.28
CA GLN A 349 11.66 26.84 0.09
C GLN A 349 11.10 25.92 1.20
N ASN A 350 10.81 26.45 2.40
CA ASN A 350 10.37 25.63 3.53
C ASN A 350 8.88 25.81 3.89
N PHE A 351 8.14 26.63 3.15
CA PHE A 351 6.75 26.95 3.50
C PHE A 351 5.83 25.73 3.55
N ARG A 352 6.03 24.71 2.70
CA ARG A 352 5.22 23.48 2.72
C ARG A 352 5.46 22.66 3.99
N TYR A 353 6.70 22.63 4.47
CA TYR A 353 7.02 22.04 5.76
C TYR A 353 6.37 22.84 6.89
N LEU A 354 6.51 24.17 6.88
CA LEU A 354 5.86 25.04 7.85
C LEU A 354 4.33 24.88 7.81
N ARG A 355 3.73 24.65 6.65
CA ARG A 355 2.30 24.37 6.53
C ARG A 355 1.89 23.11 7.30
N ALA A 356 2.76 22.10 7.34
CA ALA A 356 2.50 20.85 8.07
C ALA A 356 2.75 20.97 9.58
N VAL A 357 3.77 21.73 10.00
CA VAL A 357 4.29 21.70 11.37
C VAL A 357 4.04 22.97 12.19
N ALA A 358 3.79 24.12 11.54
CA ALA A 358 3.72 25.39 12.23
C ALA A 358 2.54 25.41 13.22
N PRO A 359 2.75 25.97 14.41
CA PRO A 359 1.69 26.10 15.40
C PRO A 359 0.60 27.03 14.86
N VAL A 360 -0.65 26.64 15.07
CA VAL A 360 -1.80 27.53 14.81
C VAL A 360 -1.93 28.50 15.98
N ASN A 361 -1.17 29.59 15.94
CA ASN A 361 -1.18 30.61 16.99
C ASN A 361 -1.09 32.02 16.39
N ASN A 362 -1.64 33.00 17.12
CA ASN A 362 -1.80 34.34 16.58
C ASN A 362 -0.45 35.04 16.36
N ARG A 363 0.54 34.80 17.22
CA ARG A 363 1.88 35.41 17.14
C ARG A 363 2.61 35.05 15.85
N TYR A 364 2.59 33.77 15.47
CA TYR A 364 3.20 33.30 14.22
C TYR A 364 2.47 33.86 13.00
N GLY A 365 1.14 33.87 13.03
CA GLY A 365 0.34 34.50 11.97
C GLY A 365 0.58 36.01 11.84
N GLU A 366 0.74 36.74 12.95
CA GLU A 366 1.12 38.16 12.93
C GLU A 366 2.51 38.37 12.31
N THR A 367 3.50 37.54 12.63
CA THR A 367 4.83 37.60 12.00
C THR A 367 4.77 37.36 10.48
N LEU A 368 3.94 36.40 10.03
CA LEU A 368 3.72 36.15 8.60
C LEU A 368 3.03 37.35 7.93
N LEU A 369 2.05 37.96 8.60
CA LEU A 369 1.32 39.12 8.10
C LEU A 369 2.23 40.36 7.98
N GLU A 370 3.09 40.62 8.96
CA GLU A 370 4.11 41.68 8.90
C GLU A 370 5.04 41.48 7.71
N ARG A 371 5.51 40.25 7.48
CA ARG A 371 6.34 39.93 6.31
C ARG A 371 5.60 40.14 4.99
N LEU A 372 4.32 39.75 4.92
CA LEU A 372 3.47 39.98 3.76
C LEU A 372 3.27 41.49 3.49
N GLN A 373 3.15 42.30 4.53
CA GLN A 373 3.04 43.77 4.43
C GLN A 373 4.33 44.41 3.88
N LEU A 374 5.50 43.93 4.33
CA LEU A 374 6.80 44.43 3.86
C LEU A 374 7.02 44.16 2.37
N ILE A 375 6.65 42.98 1.87
CA ILE A 375 6.78 42.60 0.45
C ILE A 375 5.85 43.45 -0.46
N GLY A 376 4.71 43.91 0.08
CA GLY A 376 3.76 44.73 -0.66
C GLY A 376 4.24 46.15 -1.01
N ASN A 377 5.30 46.66 -0.38
CA ASN A 377 5.74 48.06 -0.52
C ASN A 377 6.80 48.29 -1.61
N GLY A 378 7.35 47.23 -2.24
CA GLY A 378 8.38 47.35 -3.29
C GLY A 378 7.82 47.29 -4.72
N ALA A 379 8.57 47.76 -5.73
CA ALA A 379 8.23 47.57 -7.14
C ALA A 379 8.33 46.08 -7.52
N GLN A 380 7.19 45.42 -7.71
CA GLN A 380 7.08 43.95 -7.83
C GLN A 380 7.20 43.46 -9.28
N SER A 381 8.42 43.43 -9.82
CA SER A 381 8.69 42.84 -11.14
C SER A 381 9.44 41.50 -11.10
N LYS A 382 9.63 40.90 -9.91
CA LYS A 382 10.37 39.63 -9.76
C LYS A 382 9.44 38.46 -9.43
N ILE A 383 9.52 37.41 -10.25
CA ILE A 383 8.78 36.14 -10.12
C ILE A 383 8.94 35.50 -8.73
N GLU A 384 10.12 35.63 -8.12
CA GLU A 384 10.43 35.12 -6.79
C GLU A 384 9.51 35.71 -5.71
N LEU A 385 9.14 36.99 -5.83
CA LEU A 385 8.26 37.67 -4.87
C LEU A 385 6.81 37.18 -4.99
N TYR A 386 6.36 36.76 -6.18
CA TYR A 386 5.02 36.19 -6.39
C TYR A 386 4.86 34.86 -5.63
N TYR A 387 5.83 33.94 -5.78
CA TYR A 387 5.81 32.66 -5.08
C TYR A 387 5.98 32.82 -3.56
N GLU A 388 6.79 33.78 -3.11
CA GLU A 388 6.89 34.08 -1.69
C GLU A 388 5.57 34.62 -1.12
N VAL A 389 4.86 35.50 -1.85
CA VAL A 389 3.53 36.00 -1.48
C VAL A 389 2.51 34.87 -1.40
N VAL A 390 2.43 34.01 -2.42
CA VAL A 390 1.52 32.85 -2.43
C VAL A 390 1.81 31.91 -1.25
N ALA A 391 3.09 31.63 -0.99
CA ALA A 391 3.51 30.77 0.13
C ALA A 391 3.12 31.34 1.50
N ILE A 392 3.34 32.64 1.73
CA ILE A 392 2.94 33.31 2.98
C ILE A 392 1.42 33.31 3.13
N MET A 393 0.70 33.63 2.04
CA MET A 393 -0.76 33.60 2.03
C MET A 393 -1.31 32.20 2.35
N GLU A 394 -0.66 31.14 1.88
CA GLU A 394 -1.09 29.77 2.12
C GLU A 394 -0.87 29.34 3.57
N LEU A 395 0.24 29.79 4.17
CA LEU A 395 0.49 29.62 5.61
C LEU A 395 -0.52 30.40 6.44
N LEU A 396 -0.82 31.64 6.06
CA LEU A 396 -1.82 32.48 6.73
C LEU A 396 -3.23 31.89 6.64
N ALA A 397 -3.57 31.17 5.57
CA ALA A 397 -4.86 30.51 5.43
C ALA A 397 -5.05 29.39 6.48
N HIS A 398 -3.95 28.82 6.97
CA HIS A 398 -3.95 27.89 8.12
C HIS A 398 -4.08 28.61 9.48
N GLN A 399 -3.78 29.91 9.55
CA GLN A 399 -3.79 30.71 10.78
C GLN A 399 -5.15 31.40 11.01
N LYS A 400 -6.16 30.61 11.35
CA LYS A 400 -7.57 31.05 11.49
C LYS A 400 -7.83 32.20 12.49
N LYS A 401 -6.85 32.57 13.32
CA LYS A 401 -7.00 33.61 14.36
C LYS A 401 -6.41 34.97 13.97
N THR A 402 -5.68 35.04 12.85
CA THR A 402 -5.01 36.27 12.42
C THR A 402 -5.95 37.14 11.59
N ASP A 403 -6.15 38.39 12.01
CA ASP A 403 -7.02 39.32 11.28
C ASP A 403 -6.31 39.89 10.04
N LEU A 404 -6.77 39.44 8.88
CA LEU A 404 -6.25 39.84 7.58
C LEU A 404 -7.02 41.01 6.97
N SER A 405 -8.08 41.49 7.63
CA SER A 405 -9.04 42.45 7.06
C SER A 405 -8.36 43.73 6.59
N LYS A 406 -7.44 44.30 7.40
CA LYS A 406 -6.70 45.52 7.04
C LYS A 406 -5.81 45.35 5.80
N TRP A 407 -5.11 44.22 5.71
CA TRP A 407 -4.21 43.96 4.58
C TRP A 407 -5.00 43.75 3.28
N LEU A 408 -6.08 42.97 3.34
CA LEU A 408 -7.00 42.75 2.21
C LEU A 408 -7.60 44.07 1.70
N GLN A 409 -7.95 44.97 2.61
CA GLN A 409 -8.48 46.30 2.27
C GLN A 409 -7.44 47.19 1.59
N GLN A 410 -6.23 47.25 2.13
CA GLN A 410 -5.16 48.11 1.60
C GLN A 410 -4.63 47.66 0.23
N ARG A 411 -4.75 46.37 -0.09
CA ARG A 411 -4.23 45.78 -1.34
C ARG A 411 -5.31 45.38 -2.33
N TYR A 412 -6.54 45.83 -2.12
CA TYR A 412 -7.68 45.48 -2.95
C TYR A 412 -7.45 45.72 -4.45
N GLU A 413 -6.95 46.90 -4.83
CA GLU A 413 -6.71 47.26 -6.23
C GLU A 413 -5.64 46.39 -6.88
N PHE A 414 -4.57 46.07 -6.15
CA PHE A 414 -3.50 45.17 -6.61
C PHE A 414 -4.01 43.74 -6.84
N VAL A 415 -4.72 43.21 -5.84
CA VAL A 415 -5.36 41.89 -5.93
C VAL A 415 -6.32 41.84 -7.11
N ARG A 416 -7.12 42.90 -7.32
CA ARG A 416 -8.10 42.96 -8.40
C ARG A 416 -7.45 42.85 -9.78
N GLU A 417 -6.25 43.41 -9.96
CA GLU A 417 -5.51 43.23 -11.22
C GLU A 417 -4.98 41.79 -11.38
N LEU A 418 -4.48 41.15 -10.32
CA LEU A 418 -4.05 39.75 -10.37
C LEU A 418 -5.21 38.76 -10.59
N LEU A 419 -6.38 39.03 -10.01
CA LEU A 419 -7.59 38.21 -10.19
C LEU A 419 -8.17 38.27 -11.61
N LYS A 420 -7.79 39.28 -12.42
CA LYS A 420 -8.18 39.37 -13.84
C LYS A 420 -7.32 38.51 -14.74
N ASP A 421 -6.11 38.15 -14.31
CA ASP A 421 -5.20 37.32 -15.08
C ASP A 421 -5.47 35.85 -14.80
N ALA A 422 -5.95 35.13 -15.82
CA ALA A 422 -6.24 33.70 -15.74
C ALA A 422 -5.00 32.85 -15.39
N LYS A 423 -3.80 33.40 -15.52
CA LYS A 423 -2.52 32.74 -15.22
C LYS A 423 -2.15 32.80 -13.74
N CYS A 424 -2.86 33.61 -12.96
CA CYS A 424 -2.70 33.73 -11.52
C CYS A 424 -3.65 32.82 -10.72
N ASP A 425 -3.99 31.61 -11.22
CA ASP A 425 -5.00 30.75 -10.57
C ASP A 425 -4.56 30.23 -9.18
N THR A 426 -3.26 30.00 -8.97
CA THR A 426 -2.71 29.62 -7.65
C THR A 426 -2.87 30.75 -6.64
N PHE A 427 -2.52 31.98 -7.02
CA PHE A 427 -2.76 33.15 -6.18
C PHE A 427 -4.25 33.34 -5.89
N THR A 428 -5.09 33.19 -6.91
CA THR A 428 -6.55 33.26 -6.79
C THR A 428 -7.08 32.22 -5.80
N SER A 429 -6.64 30.97 -5.91
CA SER A 429 -7.00 29.89 -4.97
C SER A 429 -6.70 30.26 -3.52
N VAL A 430 -5.46 30.67 -3.24
CA VAL A 430 -5.02 30.98 -1.87
C VAL A 430 -5.67 32.27 -1.35
N TYR A 431 -5.88 33.26 -2.21
CA TYR A 431 -6.59 34.49 -1.86
C TYR A 431 -8.01 34.21 -1.39
N PHE A 432 -8.78 33.42 -2.14
CA PHE A 432 -10.15 33.08 -1.75
C PHE A 432 -10.23 32.13 -0.54
N GLN A 433 -9.19 31.31 -0.28
CA GLN A 433 -9.05 30.61 1.00
C GLN A 433 -8.96 31.58 2.18
N LEU A 434 -8.14 32.64 2.06
CA LEU A 434 -7.97 33.65 3.11
C LEU A 434 -9.24 34.46 3.35
N VAL A 435 -9.89 34.92 2.28
CA VAL A 435 -11.14 35.71 2.35
C VAL A 435 -12.26 34.91 3.02
N GLY A 436 -12.32 33.59 2.81
CA GLY A 436 -13.28 32.73 3.49
C GLY A 436 -13.20 32.79 5.03
N HIS A 437 -12.09 33.27 5.59
CA HIS A 437 -11.85 33.35 7.03
C HIS A 437 -11.88 34.78 7.59
N THR A 438 -12.18 35.80 6.78
CA THR A 438 -12.18 37.20 7.22
C THR A 438 -13.54 37.71 7.67
N SER A 439 -13.55 38.94 8.20
CA SER A 439 -14.77 39.59 8.67
C SER A 439 -15.80 39.78 7.54
N PRO A 440 -17.12 39.72 7.83
CA PRO A 440 -18.17 39.93 6.84
C PRO A 440 -18.01 41.25 6.05
N SER A 441 -17.51 42.30 6.69
CA SER A 441 -17.24 43.60 6.04
C SER A 441 -16.14 43.50 4.98
N ALA A 442 -15.06 42.76 5.24
CA ALA A 442 -14.00 42.52 4.26
C ALA A 442 -14.49 41.64 3.09
N GLN A 443 -15.28 40.60 3.38
CA GLN A 443 -15.92 39.75 2.36
C GLN A 443 -16.85 40.55 1.44
N LEU A 444 -17.65 41.44 2.03
CA LEU A 444 -18.57 42.31 1.31
C LEU A 444 -17.84 43.30 0.40
N GLN A 445 -16.77 43.92 0.90
CA GLN A 445 -15.96 44.85 0.12
C GLN A 445 -15.34 44.16 -1.10
N LEU A 446 -14.85 42.93 -0.94
CA LEU A 446 -14.38 42.13 -2.07
C LEU A 446 -15.50 41.84 -3.07
N LEU A 447 -16.64 41.33 -2.58
CA LEU A 447 -17.79 40.99 -3.43
C LEU A 447 -18.25 42.18 -4.26
N ARG A 448 -18.23 43.40 -3.70
CA ARG A 448 -18.66 44.62 -4.39
C ARG A 448 -17.86 44.93 -5.65
N GLY A 449 -16.53 44.79 -5.62
CA GLY A 449 -15.71 45.05 -6.81
C GLY A 449 -15.23 43.79 -7.55
N LEU A 450 -15.63 42.60 -7.12
CA LEU A 450 -15.48 41.38 -7.91
C LEU A 450 -16.37 41.48 -9.16
N ALA A 451 -15.79 41.33 -10.35
CA ALA A 451 -16.57 41.26 -11.59
C ALA A 451 -17.52 40.04 -11.54
N PRO A 452 -18.68 40.08 -12.24
CA PRO A 452 -19.57 38.93 -12.32
C PRO A 452 -18.80 37.70 -12.83
N VAL A 453 -18.70 36.68 -11.98
CA VAL A 453 -17.97 35.45 -12.28
C VAL A 453 -19.00 34.40 -12.71
N VAL A 454 -18.89 33.92 -13.94
CA VAL A 454 -19.76 32.87 -14.50
C VAL A 454 -18.88 31.66 -14.81
N GLY A 455 -19.10 30.52 -14.14
CA GLY A 455 -18.47 29.24 -14.50
C GLY A 455 -16.96 29.15 -14.27
N HIS A 456 -16.39 29.86 -13.30
CA HIS A 456 -14.96 29.78 -13.01
C HIS A 456 -14.59 28.45 -12.37
N CYS A 457 -13.59 27.74 -12.91
CA CYS A 457 -13.20 26.40 -12.46
C CYS A 457 -12.56 26.35 -11.05
N ASN A 458 -12.38 27.50 -10.39
CA ASN A 458 -11.62 27.58 -9.15
C ASN A 458 -12.50 27.21 -7.94
N TRP A 459 -12.19 26.08 -7.30
CA TRP A 459 -12.92 25.54 -6.16
C TRP A 459 -13.08 26.53 -5.00
N HIS A 460 -12.05 27.31 -4.68
CA HIS A 460 -12.07 28.22 -3.53
C HIS A 460 -12.95 29.45 -3.78
N ILE A 461 -13.01 29.95 -5.02
CA ILE A 461 -13.96 30.98 -5.41
C ILE A 461 -15.39 30.44 -5.27
N GLN A 462 -15.66 29.27 -5.83
CA GLN A 462 -17.01 28.68 -5.78
C GLN A 462 -17.45 28.42 -4.34
N LYS A 463 -16.56 27.91 -3.50
CA LYS A 463 -16.81 27.70 -2.06
C LYS A 463 -17.09 29.01 -1.32
N PHE A 464 -16.33 30.07 -1.60
CA PHE A 464 -16.56 31.40 -1.02
C PHE A 464 -17.92 31.95 -1.44
N LEU A 465 -18.24 31.95 -2.73
CA LEU A 465 -19.51 32.44 -3.25
C LEU A 465 -20.70 31.66 -2.68
N HIS A 466 -20.57 30.33 -2.56
CA HIS A 466 -21.58 29.48 -1.95
C HIS A 466 -21.81 29.84 -0.47
N ALA A 467 -20.73 30.05 0.29
CA ALA A 467 -20.82 30.50 1.69
C ALA A 467 -21.49 31.88 1.82
N CYS A 468 -21.19 32.84 0.94
CA CYS A 468 -21.83 34.16 0.95
C CYS A 468 -23.33 34.10 0.58
N LYS A 469 -23.72 33.23 -0.35
CA LYS A 469 -25.13 33.01 -0.71
C LYS A 469 -25.94 32.38 0.44
N GLY A 470 -25.30 31.53 1.23
CA GLY A 470 -25.86 30.91 2.43
C GLY A 470 -25.66 31.72 3.73
N SER A 471 -25.15 32.95 3.66
CA SER A 471 -24.85 33.77 4.84
C SER A 471 -26.11 34.40 5.44
N ASP A 472 -26.14 34.59 6.76
CA ASP A 472 -27.20 35.33 7.45
C ASP A 472 -27.18 36.84 7.12
N ASP A 473 -26.06 37.37 6.64
CA ASP A 473 -25.92 38.77 6.22
C ASP A 473 -26.64 39.02 4.89
N ALA A 474 -27.66 39.87 4.92
CA ALA A 474 -28.48 40.19 3.75
C ALA A 474 -27.70 40.88 2.63
N GLN A 475 -26.67 41.66 2.95
CA GLN A 475 -25.85 42.32 1.93
C GLN A 475 -24.91 41.31 1.26
N LEU A 476 -24.29 40.39 2.00
CA LEU A 476 -23.48 39.30 1.41
C LEU A 476 -24.30 38.44 0.45
N ARG A 477 -25.55 38.11 0.82
CA ARG A 477 -26.48 37.39 -0.07
C ARG A 477 -26.82 38.18 -1.33
N ALA A 478 -27.18 39.46 -1.18
CA ALA A 478 -27.56 40.31 -2.31
C ALA A 478 -26.41 40.49 -3.32
N PHE A 479 -25.18 40.75 -2.84
CA PHE A 479 -24.03 40.94 -3.72
C PHE A 479 -23.47 39.64 -4.30
N SER A 480 -23.66 38.49 -3.64
CA SER A 480 -23.25 37.18 -4.18
C SER A 480 -24.24 36.59 -5.19
N ALA A 481 -25.51 37.02 -5.20
CA ALA A 481 -26.55 36.52 -6.10
C ALA A 481 -26.22 36.67 -7.59
N ARG A 482 -25.43 37.69 -7.96
CA ARG A 482 -24.99 37.96 -9.34
C ARG A 482 -23.91 37.00 -9.88
N HIS A 483 -23.35 36.14 -9.04
CA HIS A 483 -22.30 35.19 -9.41
C HIS A 483 -22.90 33.78 -9.58
N ALA A 484 -22.54 33.06 -10.63
CA ALA A 484 -23.01 31.69 -10.85
C ALA A 484 -22.04 30.68 -10.20
N ILE A 485 -22.59 29.63 -9.59
CA ILE A 485 -21.81 28.47 -9.09
C ILE A 485 -21.94 27.37 -10.14
N ASP A 486 -20.86 26.63 -10.40
CA ASP A 486 -20.88 25.54 -11.36
C ASP A 486 -21.81 24.43 -10.87
N LYS A 487 -22.70 23.97 -11.77
CA LYS A 487 -23.67 22.92 -11.48
C LYS A 487 -22.99 21.58 -11.13
N ILE A 488 -21.78 21.34 -11.63
CA ILE A 488 -21.01 20.13 -11.33
C ILE A 488 -20.48 20.15 -9.89
N VAL A 489 -20.15 21.33 -9.39
CA VAL A 489 -19.47 21.53 -8.09
C VAL A 489 -20.48 21.77 -6.96
N LEU A 490 -21.68 22.26 -7.28
CA LEU A 490 -22.74 22.57 -6.31
C LEU A 490 -23.09 21.39 -5.37
N PRO A 491 -23.27 20.13 -5.82
CA PRO A 491 -23.58 19.02 -4.92
C PRO A 491 -22.47 18.76 -3.89
N LEU A 492 -21.20 18.93 -4.29
CA LEU A 492 -20.04 18.81 -3.39
C LEU A 492 -20.02 19.94 -2.34
N LEU A 493 -20.36 21.17 -2.74
CA LEU A 493 -20.41 22.32 -1.83
C LEU A 493 -21.55 22.21 -0.82
N GLU A 494 -22.71 21.70 -1.24
CA GLU A 494 -23.85 21.39 -0.36
C GLU A 494 -23.47 20.30 0.65
N ALA A 495 -22.79 19.23 0.21
CA ALA A 495 -22.30 18.17 1.10
C ALA A 495 -21.29 18.67 2.14
N VAL A 496 -20.38 19.57 1.76
CA VAL A 496 -19.37 20.16 2.67
C VAL A 496 -19.99 21.14 3.69
N GLN A 497 -21.15 21.74 3.39
CA GLN A 497 -21.85 22.65 4.31
C GLN A 497 -22.75 21.95 5.32
N GLN A 498 -23.13 20.69 5.08
CA GLN A 498 -23.80 19.90 6.11
C GLN A 498 -22.85 19.72 7.28
N LYS A 499 -23.02 20.53 8.33
CA LYS A 499 -22.40 20.25 9.62
C LYS A 499 -22.81 18.82 9.97
N PRO A 500 -21.89 17.93 10.41
CA PRO A 500 -22.33 16.76 11.16
C PRO A 500 -23.23 17.33 12.26
N SER A 501 -24.48 16.89 12.27
CA SER A 501 -25.41 17.22 13.35
C SER A 501 -24.65 17.03 14.67
N PRO A 502 -24.80 17.90 15.69
CA PRO A 502 -24.22 17.66 16.99
C PRO A 502 -24.95 16.47 17.63
N GLY A 503 -24.70 15.28 17.08
CA GLY A 503 -24.94 14.00 17.71
C GLY A 503 -23.94 13.94 18.85
N THR A 504 -24.44 14.21 20.05
CA THR A 504 -23.93 13.71 21.32
C THR A 504 -22.43 13.45 21.37
N THR A 505 -21.73 14.26 22.16
CA THR A 505 -20.38 14.09 22.73
C THR A 505 -20.11 12.73 23.42
N ALA A 506 -20.98 11.74 23.24
CA ALA A 506 -20.74 10.32 23.48
C ALA A 506 -19.75 9.71 22.47
N ALA A 507 -19.73 10.18 21.22
CA ALA A 507 -18.89 9.58 20.16
C ALA A 507 -17.37 9.77 20.38
N ASP A 508 -16.93 10.89 20.96
CA ASP A 508 -15.51 11.13 21.30
C ASP A 508 -15.04 10.34 22.54
N ARG A 509 -15.97 9.81 23.36
CA ARG A 509 -15.63 8.88 24.46
C ARG A 509 -15.73 7.41 24.06
N GLN A 510 -16.35 7.11 22.92
CA GLN A 510 -16.52 5.75 22.39
C GLN A 510 -15.38 5.28 21.48
N CYS A 511 -14.37 6.11 21.20
CA CYS A 511 -13.16 5.68 20.48
C CYS A 511 -12.17 4.88 21.36
N LYS A 512 -12.51 4.63 22.63
CA LYS A 512 -11.74 3.77 23.55
C LYS A 512 -12.34 2.38 23.77
N LEU A 513 -13.45 2.03 23.10
CA LEU A 513 -14.23 0.83 23.40
C LEU A 513 -14.81 0.14 22.15
N LEU A 514 -14.05 0.10 21.05
CA LEU A 514 -14.31 -0.82 19.94
C LEU A 514 -13.58 -2.15 20.20
N THR A 515 -13.99 -2.86 21.24
CA THR A 515 -13.76 -4.30 21.34
C THR A 515 -14.99 -5.03 20.80
N LYS A 516 -14.74 -5.88 19.80
CA LYS A 516 -15.47 -7.12 19.48
C LYS A 516 -16.95 -7.12 19.85
N SER A 517 -17.81 -6.73 18.91
CA SER A 517 -18.99 -7.51 18.51
C SER A 517 -19.97 -6.64 17.72
N SER A 518 -20.51 -7.22 16.65
CA SER A 518 -21.80 -6.87 16.03
C SER A 518 -21.78 -5.82 14.91
N TYR A 519 -21.53 -6.26 13.67
CA TYR A 519 -22.38 -5.79 12.56
C TYR A 519 -22.46 -6.80 11.41
N LYS A 520 -23.69 -7.21 11.08
CA LYS A 520 -24.08 -7.90 9.83
C LYS A 520 -24.59 -6.84 8.85
N ARG A 521 -24.23 -6.94 7.56
CA ARG A 521 -24.87 -6.15 6.48
C ARG A 521 -25.97 -6.96 5.81
N ASP A 522 -27.17 -6.39 5.78
CA ASP A 522 -28.26 -6.83 4.91
C ASP A 522 -28.20 -6.02 3.59
N THR A 523 -27.71 -6.66 2.52
CA THR A 523 -27.71 -6.24 1.10
C THR A 523 -26.76 -5.13 0.59
N GLU A 524 -26.36 -5.31 -0.68
CA GLU A 524 -25.05 -5.06 -1.30
C GLU A 524 -24.82 -3.68 -1.95
N HIS A 525 -23.56 -3.28 -2.04
CA HIS A 525 -23.11 -2.16 -2.87
C HIS A 525 -22.68 -2.63 -4.26
N VAL A 526 -23.32 -2.10 -5.30
CA VAL A 526 -22.94 -2.29 -6.72
C VAL A 526 -22.18 -1.06 -7.21
N CYS A 527 -20.94 -1.25 -7.67
CA CYS A 527 -20.15 -0.19 -8.33
C CYS A 527 -20.04 -0.45 -9.85
N LYS A 528 -20.25 0.58 -10.68
CA LYS A 528 -20.16 0.48 -12.16
C LYS A 528 -18.73 0.75 -12.65
N VAL A 529 -18.22 -0.22 -13.42
CA VAL A 529 -16.80 -0.57 -13.68
C VAL A 529 -16.04 0.27 -14.74
N GLN A 530 -16.54 1.38 -15.28
CA GLN A 530 -16.03 1.86 -16.59
C GLN A 530 -14.98 2.99 -16.65
N CYS A 531 -14.40 3.51 -15.56
CA CYS A 531 -13.50 4.68 -15.68
C CYS A 531 -12.05 4.57 -15.16
N LEU A 532 -11.55 3.40 -14.75
CA LEU A 532 -10.18 3.26 -14.22
C LEU A 532 -9.30 2.31 -15.06
N LYS A 533 -9.14 2.59 -16.35
CA LYS A 533 -8.22 1.90 -17.28
C LYS A 533 -7.38 2.99 -17.99
N ARG A 534 -6.04 2.97 -18.11
CA ARG A 534 -5.11 1.88 -18.48
C ARG A 534 -3.62 2.32 -18.41
N LYS A 535 -2.72 1.31 -18.33
CA LYS A 535 -1.30 1.18 -18.74
C LYS A 535 -0.48 2.46 -19.06
N ARG A 536 0.70 2.62 -18.45
CA ARG A 536 1.82 3.38 -19.05
C ARG A 536 2.94 2.41 -19.47
N ALA A 537 3.52 2.68 -20.64
CA ALA A 537 4.48 1.83 -21.34
C ALA A 537 5.90 1.93 -20.74
N GLU A 538 6.71 0.89 -20.95
CA GLU A 538 8.15 0.89 -20.66
C GLU A 538 8.85 1.89 -21.59
N SER A 539 9.22 3.05 -21.06
CA SER A 539 10.00 4.06 -21.78
C SER A 539 11.35 4.22 -21.09
N THR A 540 12.45 4.16 -21.86
CA THR A 540 13.80 4.36 -21.33
C THR A 540 13.99 5.79 -20.82
N PRO A 541 14.92 6.07 -19.87
CA PRO A 541 15.18 7.43 -19.40
C PRO A 541 15.47 8.42 -20.54
N LYS A 542 16.09 7.97 -21.63
CA LYS A 542 16.34 8.78 -22.82
C LYS A 542 15.04 9.12 -23.57
N GLU A 543 14.11 8.18 -23.68
CA GLU A 543 12.79 8.39 -24.28
C GLU A 543 11.91 9.26 -23.41
N ILE A 544 11.94 9.08 -22.08
CA ILE A 544 11.21 9.95 -21.13
C ILE A 544 11.72 11.39 -21.23
N ILE A 545 13.04 11.60 -21.28
CA ILE A 545 13.62 12.94 -21.43
C ILE A 545 13.28 13.53 -22.81
N ARG A 546 13.24 12.71 -23.87
CA ARG A 546 12.80 13.15 -25.22
C ARG A 546 11.32 13.51 -25.23
N GLU A 547 10.45 12.70 -24.65
CA GLU A 547 9.02 12.98 -24.53
C GLU A 547 8.75 14.22 -23.69
N LEU A 548 9.47 14.43 -22.59
CA LEU A 548 9.36 15.64 -21.77
C LEU A 548 9.84 16.88 -22.55
N HIS A 549 10.94 16.76 -23.29
CA HIS A 549 11.41 17.81 -24.17
C HIS A 549 10.39 18.12 -25.28
N ASP A 550 9.88 17.12 -25.98
CA ASP A 550 8.95 17.29 -27.08
C ASP A 550 7.57 17.77 -26.59
N SER A 551 7.12 17.30 -25.43
CA SER A 551 5.90 17.79 -24.75
C SER A 551 6.06 19.23 -24.30
N SER A 552 7.24 19.63 -23.80
CA SER A 552 7.50 21.02 -23.43
C SER A 552 7.58 21.95 -24.66
N LEU A 553 8.10 21.48 -25.80
CA LEU A 553 8.03 22.18 -27.08
C LEU A 553 6.59 22.29 -27.62
N GLN A 554 5.78 21.24 -27.48
CA GLN A 554 4.36 21.26 -27.84
C GLN A 554 3.55 22.20 -26.93
N LEU A 555 3.93 22.33 -25.65
CA LEU A 555 3.39 23.33 -24.72
C LEU A 555 3.70 24.77 -25.16
N VAL A 556 4.91 25.03 -25.69
CA VAL A 556 5.27 26.32 -26.33
C VAL A 556 4.47 26.58 -27.60
N GLN A 557 4.15 25.53 -28.37
CA GLN A 557 3.31 25.64 -29.57
C GLN A 557 1.82 25.79 -29.24
N SER A 558 1.37 25.28 -28.10
CA SER A 558 0.00 25.42 -27.56
C SER A 558 -0.20 26.71 -26.74
N ALA A 559 0.76 27.65 -26.83
CA ALA A 559 0.94 28.78 -25.91
C ALA A 559 -0.03 29.96 -26.05
N VAL A 560 -1.31 29.67 -26.30
CA VAL A 560 -2.39 30.66 -26.18
C VAL A 560 -2.66 31.00 -24.71
N GLY A 561 -2.26 30.12 -23.76
CA GLY A 561 -2.54 30.25 -22.33
C GLY A 561 -1.36 30.54 -21.38
N LEU A 562 -0.10 30.57 -21.86
CA LEU A 562 1.10 30.77 -21.02
C LEU A 562 1.53 32.25 -21.00
N ASP A 563 1.92 32.83 -19.86
CA ASP A 563 2.51 34.20 -19.82
C ASP A 563 3.98 34.21 -20.22
N ALA A 564 4.54 35.42 -20.28
CA ALA A 564 5.93 35.63 -20.62
C ALA A 564 6.88 34.97 -19.60
N ALA A 565 6.46 34.84 -18.34
CA ALA A 565 7.25 34.21 -17.29
C ALA A 565 7.17 32.67 -17.39
N ASP A 566 5.99 32.12 -17.64
CA ASP A 566 5.79 30.70 -17.96
C ASP A 566 6.58 30.31 -19.20
N LYS A 567 6.58 31.16 -20.24
CA LYS A 567 7.37 30.94 -21.46
C LYS A 567 8.86 30.95 -21.16
N GLU A 568 9.34 31.85 -20.30
CA GLU A 568 10.75 31.91 -19.91
C GLU A 568 11.15 30.74 -19.00
N GLN A 569 10.24 30.28 -18.12
CA GLN A 569 10.46 29.12 -17.27
C GLN A 569 10.44 27.82 -18.08
N VAL A 570 9.48 27.66 -18.97
CA VAL A 570 9.42 26.55 -19.94
C VAL A 570 10.67 26.59 -20.82
N LYS A 571 11.13 27.76 -21.26
CA LYS A 571 12.39 27.90 -21.98
C LYS A 571 13.60 27.48 -21.15
N LYS A 572 13.70 27.85 -19.87
CA LYS A 572 14.77 27.38 -18.97
C LYS A 572 14.74 25.88 -18.72
N VAL A 573 13.54 25.30 -18.61
CA VAL A 573 13.33 23.85 -18.51
C VAL A 573 13.76 23.18 -19.81
N ILE A 574 13.37 23.70 -20.97
CA ILE A 574 13.81 23.23 -22.29
C ILE A 574 15.33 23.33 -22.41
N ASP A 575 15.95 24.45 -22.03
CA ASP A 575 17.40 24.64 -22.07
C ASP A 575 18.11 23.64 -21.15
N SER A 576 17.55 23.36 -19.97
CA SER A 576 18.08 22.35 -19.05
C SER A 576 17.94 20.94 -19.59
N LEU A 577 16.78 20.58 -20.14
CA LEU A 577 16.53 19.29 -20.77
C LEU A 577 17.41 19.09 -22.02
N CYS A 578 17.59 20.12 -22.84
CA CYS A 578 18.53 20.14 -23.97
C CYS A 578 19.98 19.87 -23.52
N ASN A 579 20.40 20.48 -22.41
CA ASN A 579 21.73 20.27 -21.85
C ASN A 579 21.89 18.84 -21.28
N ILE A 580 20.83 18.29 -20.69
CA ILE A 580 20.81 16.89 -20.22
C ILE A 580 20.85 15.92 -21.40
N LEU A 581 20.03 16.13 -22.45
CA LEU A 581 20.03 15.34 -23.69
C LEU A 581 21.42 15.33 -24.35
N LYS A 582 22.05 16.49 -24.49
CA LYS A 582 23.42 16.60 -25.03
C LYS A 582 24.44 15.82 -24.18
N ARG A 583 24.31 15.84 -22.85
CA ARG A 583 25.19 15.06 -21.96
C ARG A 583 24.95 13.55 -22.09
N VAL A 584 23.70 13.12 -22.22
CA VAL A 584 23.34 11.72 -22.45
C VAL A 584 23.85 11.24 -23.81
N ASP A 585 23.75 12.05 -24.86
CA ASP A 585 24.30 11.73 -26.19
C ASP A 585 25.85 11.68 -26.18
N CYS A 586 26.54 12.58 -25.47
CA CYS A 586 27.99 12.51 -25.29
C CYS A 586 28.46 11.29 -24.48
N ILE A 587 27.64 10.79 -23.55
CA ILE A 587 27.94 9.57 -22.78
C ILE A 587 27.77 8.34 -23.67
N VAL A 588 26.74 8.29 -24.52
CA VAL A 588 26.52 7.17 -25.46
C VAL A 588 27.58 7.14 -26.58
N GLU A 589 28.03 8.30 -27.09
CA GLU A 589 29.12 8.35 -28.09
C GLU A 589 30.50 7.98 -27.51
N ASN A 590 30.77 8.27 -26.22
CA ASN A 590 31.99 7.85 -25.54
C ASN A 590 31.92 6.41 -25.00
N SER A 591 30.76 5.76 -25.02
CA SER A 591 30.59 4.34 -24.69
C SER A 591 30.69 3.43 -25.91
N ASN A 592 30.71 4.01 -27.13
CA ASN A 592 30.83 3.32 -28.42
C ASN A 592 32.16 3.65 -29.15
N LYS A 593 33.14 4.20 -28.42
CA LYS A 593 34.57 4.23 -28.78
C LYS A 593 35.33 3.45 -27.73
#